data_AF-A0A3Q8VJQ7-F1
#
_entry.id   AF-A0A3Q8VJQ7-F1
#
_cell.length_a   1.000
_cell.length_b   1.000
_cell.length_c   1.000
_cell.angle_alpha   90.00
_cell.angle_beta   90.00
_cell.angle_gamma   90.00
#
_symmetry.space_group_name_H-M   'P 1'
#
loop_
_entity.id
_entity.type
_entity.pdbx_description
1 polymer ?
#
loop_
_entity_poly.entity_id
_entity_poly.type
_entity_poly.pdbx_seq_one_letter_code
_entity_poly.pdbx_strand_id
1 'polypeptide(L)'
;YCLVIYYQNIKSYNAGMLTALTNRIGDVMLLLSIAWMLNYGSWNYIYYIEFMKIDYSMQLISLMIVLAAFTKSAQIPFSSWLPAAMAAPTPVSSLVHSSTLVTAGVYLLIRFHHCFSSSVIYIGLLISCLTMFMAGLGANYEFDLKKIIALSTLSQLGLMMSILFLGDYLLAFYHLLTHALFKALLFLCAGNIIHNLNNCQDIRYMGNLINLMPLTCT
;
A
#
# COMPACT_ATOMS: atom_id res chain seq x y z
N TYR A 1 -2.49 2.34 -13.47
CA TYR A 1 -3.12 3.29 -14.41
C TYR A 1 -4.04 2.58 -15.40
N CYS A 2 -3.52 1.83 -16.38
CA CYS A 2 -4.35 1.23 -17.45
C CYS A 2 -5.52 0.38 -16.91
N LEU A 3 -5.27 -0.46 -15.91
CA LEU A 3 -6.30 -1.28 -15.28
C LEU A 3 -7.34 -0.48 -14.46
N VAL A 4 -6.99 0.73 -13.98
CA VAL A 4 -7.91 1.61 -13.24
C VAL A 4 -8.90 2.29 -14.19
N ILE A 5 -8.47 2.59 -15.42
CA ILE A 5 -9.28 3.28 -16.44
C ILE A 5 -10.08 2.29 -17.31
N TYR A 6 -10.14 1.01 -16.93
CA TYR A 6 -10.80 -0.03 -17.71
C TYR A 6 -12.24 0.33 -18.14
N TYR A 7 -13.03 0.95 -17.25
CA TYR A 7 -14.42 1.34 -17.54
C TYR A 7 -14.57 2.67 -18.30
N GLN A 8 -13.49 3.39 -18.58
CA GLN A 8 -13.46 4.64 -19.38
C GLN A 8 -14.45 5.75 -18.96
N ASN A 9 -14.94 5.73 -17.72
CA ASN A 9 -15.81 6.77 -17.15
C ASN A 9 -14.98 7.96 -16.65
N ILE A 10 -15.55 9.16 -16.64
CA ILE A 10 -14.88 10.39 -16.13
C ILE A 10 -14.35 10.18 -14.70
N LYS A 11 -15.14 9.53 -13.84
CA LYS A 11 -14.72 9.16 -12.47
C LYS A 11 -13.49 8.25 -12.46
N SER A 12 -13.45 7.24 -13.34
CA SER A 12 -12.31 6.33 -13.46
C SER A 12 -11.07 7.00 -14.06
N TYR A 13 -11.24 7.97 -14.95
CA TYR A 13 -10.14 8.76 -15.51
C TYR A 13 -9.49 9.65 -14.44
N ASN A 14 -10.31 10.37 -13.65
CA ASN A 14 -9.82 11.20 -12.56
C ASN A 14 -9.11 10.35 -11.49
N ALA A 15 -9.69 9.21 -11.11
CA ALA A 15 -9.05 8.27 -10.19
C ALA A 15 -7.73 7.75 -10.75
N GLY A 16 -7.71 7.30 -12.01
CA GLY A 16 -6.51 6.84 -12.70
C GLY A 16 -5.42 7.90 -12.71
N MET A 17 -5.73 9.14 -13.09
CA MET A 17 -4.77 10.24 -13.12
C MET A 17 -4.18 10.52 -11.74
N LEU A 18 -5.03 10.56 -10.70
CA LEU A 18 -4.57 10.74 -9.32
C LEU A 18 -3.61 9.62 -8.91
N THR A 19 -3.92 8.35 -9.22
CA THR A 19 -2.99 7.23 -8.93
C THR A 19 -1.68 7.30 -9.72
N ALA A 20 -1.69 7.80 -10.95
CA ALA A 20 -0.47 7.90 -11.75
C ALA A 20 0.43 9.02 -11.23
N LEU A 21 -0.13 10.21 -10.98
CA LEU A 21 0.62 11.36 -10.52
C LEU A 21 1.28 11.11 -9.15
N THR A 22 0.54 10.54 -8.18
CA THR A 22 1.10 10.25 -6.85
C THR A 22 2.23 9.24 -6.92
N ASN A 23 2.07 8.18 -7.73
CA ASN A 23 3.10 7.16 -7.90
C ASN A 23 4.34 7.66 -8.66
N ARG A 24 4.18 8.61 -9.59
CA ARG A 24 5.30 9.21 -10.33
C ARG A 24 6.23 9.99 -9.42
N ILE A 25 5.72 10.63 -8.38
CA ILE A 25 6.56 11.30 -7.37
C ILE A 25 7.52 10.28 -6.73
N GLY A 26 7.02 9.09 -6.38
CA GLY A 26 7.85 8.01 -5.85
C GLY A 26 8.89 7.50 -6.84
N ASP A 27 8.51 7.32 -8.11
CA ASP A 27 9.42 6.87 -9.16
C ASP A 27 10.58 7.87 -9.37
N VAL A 28 10.31 9.18 -9.30
CA VAL A 28 11.36 10.21 -9.36
C VAL A 28 12.32 10.10 -8.18
N MET A 29 11.82 9.86 -6.96
CA MET A 29 12.67 9.67 -5.78
C MET A 29 13.53 8.41 -5.87
N LEU A 30 13.01 7.32 -6.46
CA LEU A 30 13.81 6.11 -6.73
C LEU A 30 14.91 6.37 -7.77
N LEU A 31 14.61 7.10 -8.84
CA LEU A 31 15.62 7.44 -9.84
C LEU A 31 16.71 8.35 -9.25
N LEU A 32 16.34 9.28 -8.37
CA LEU A 32 17.29 10.12 -7.63
C LEU A 32 18.16 9.30 -6.68
N SER A 33 17.60 8.35 -5.93
CA SER A 33 18.39 7.51 -5.01
C SER A 33 19.41 6.65 -5.76
N ILE A 34 19.01 6.12 -6.91
CA ILE A 34 19.87 5.38 -7.83
C ILE A 34 21.00 6.28 -8.37
N ALA A 35 20.68 7.50 -8.80
CA ALA A 35 21.68 8.45 -9.29
C ALA A 35 22.68 8.83 -8.18
N TRP A 36 22.22 8.99 -6.94
CA TRP A 36 23.09 9.28 -5.80
C TRP A 36 23.96 8.08 -5.38
N MET A 37 23.51 6.85 -5.58
CA MET A 37 24.32 5.64 -5.34
C MET A 37 25.54 5.52 -6.27
N LEU A 38 25.54 6.19 -7.43
CA LEU A 38 26.71 6.25 -8.31
C LEU A 38 27.95 6.86 -7.63
N ASN A 39 27.78 7.67 -6.57
CA ASN A 39 28.89 8.22 -5.79
C ASN A 39 29.77 7.12 -5.15
N TYR A 40 29.20 5.94 -4.90
CA TYR A 40 29.93 4.78 -4.38
C TYR A 40 30.57 3.91 -5.47
N GLY A 41 30.41 4.29 -6.74
CA GLY A 41 31.01 3.63 -7.90
C GLY A 41 30.17 2.47 -8.48
N SER A 42 29.27 1.86 -7.72
CA SER A 42 28.37 0.81 -8.23
C SER A 42 27.00 0.83 -7.56
N TRP A 43 26.02 0.15 -8.17
CA TRP A 43 24.64 0.10 -7.67
C TRP A 43 24.37 -1.11 -6.78
N ASN A 44 25.40 -1.92 -6.50
CA ASN A 44 25.28 -3.15 -5.72
C ASN A 44 25.03 -2.82 -4.25
N TYR A 45 23.77 -2.55 -3.91
CA TYR A 45 23.36 -2.06 -2.59
C TYR A 45 23.72 -3.03 -1.46
N ILE A 46 23.81 -4.34 -1.74
CA ILE A 46 24.07 -5.39 -0.75
C ILE A 46 25.37 -5.10 0.02
N TYR A 47 26.40 -4.64 -0.68
CA TYR A 47 27.69 -4.36 -0.06
C TYR A 47 27.72 -3.00 0.65
N TYR A 48 27.00 -1.99 0.15
CA TYR A 48 27.12 -0.63 0.71
C TYR A 48 26.23 -0.38 1.93
N ILE A 49 25.09 -1.04 2.04
CA ILE A 49 24.11 -0.77 3.11
C ILE A 49 24.70 -1.00 4.49
N GLU A 50 25.47 -2.07 4.68
CA GLU A 50 26.03 -2.41 5.99
C GLU A 50 27.26 -1.55 6.33
N PHE A 51 28.15 -1.34 5.36
CA PHE A 51 29.42 -0.65 5.59
C PHE A 51 29.30 0.88 5.64
N MET A 52 28.45 1.49 4.80
CA MET A 52 28.39 2.95 4.61
C MET A 52 27.20 3.60 5.31
N LYS A 53 26.63 2.97 6.35
CA LYS A 53 25.43 3.46 7.04
C LYS A 53 25.57 4.88 7.62
N ILE A 54 26.77 5.23 8.08
CA ILE A 54 27.03 6.48 8.80
C ILE A 54 27.19 7.66 7.83
N ASP A 55 27.53 7.40 6.57
CA ASP A 55 27.80 8.45 5.58
C ASP A 55 26.57 9.29 5.28
N TYR A 56 26.80 10.59 5.06
CA TYR A 56 25.75 11.54 4.71
C TYR A 56 25.02 11.17 3.41
N SER A 57 25.76 10.70 2.38
CA SER A 57 25.16 10.24 1.13
C SER A 57 24.20 9.07 1.34
N MET A 58 24.57 8.08 2.17
CA MET A 58 23.71 6.94 2.44
C MET A 58 22.47 7.34 3.24
N GLN A 59 22.60 8.26 4.18
CA GLN A 59 21.46 8.82 4.91
C GLN A 59 20.48 9.54 3.98
N LEU A 60 20.98 10.33 3.02
CA LEU A 60 20.15 10.99 2.01
C LEU A 60 19.44 9.95 1.12
N ILE A 61 20.16 8.94 0.66
CA ILE A 61 19.60 7.82 -0.12
C ILE A 61 18.49 7.12 0.68
N SER A 62 18.71 6.85 1.97
CA SER A 62 17.72 6.23 2.85
C SER A 62 16.42 7.04 2.92
N LEU A 63 16.52 8.37 2.99
CA LEU A 63 15.37 9.27 3.03
C LEU A 63 14.58 9.23 1.71
N MET A 64 15.28 9.27 0.57
CA MET A 64 14.65 9.20 -0.76
C MET A 64 13.93 7.85 -0.97
N ILE A 65 14.55 6.76 -0.51
CA ILE A 65 13.98 5.40 -0.54
C ILE A 65 12.73 5.31 0.34
N VAL A 66 12.74 5.92 1.54
CA VAL A 66 11.57 5.99 2.43
C VAL A 66 10.43 6.78 1.79
N LEU A 67 10.72 7.94 1.20
CA LEU A 67 9.71 8.74 0.49
C LEU A 67 9.11 7.97 -0.69
N ALA A 68 9.95 7.30 -1.49
CA ALA A 68 9.48 6.44 -2.57
C ALA A 68 8.57 5.32 -2.06
N ALA A 69 8.98 4.64 -0.99
CA ALA A 69 8.18 3.57 -0.40
C ALA A 69 6.83 4.08 0.11
N PHE A 70 6.78 5.24 0.80
CA PHE A 70 5.55 5.83 1.32
C PHE A 70 4.54 6.19 0.23
N THR A 71 5.00 6.64 -0.94
CA THR A 71 4.08 6.91 -2.07
C THR A 71 3.43 5.62 -2.57
N LYS A 72 4.21 4.53 -2.73
CA LYS A 72 3.72 3.22 -3.21
C LYS A 72 2.89 2.48 -2.18
N SER A 73 3.22 2.57 -0.88
CA SER A 73 2.46 1.96 0.21
C SER A 73 1.31 2.83 0.72
N ALA A 74 1.03 3.95 0.04
CA ALA A 74 -0.06 4.89 0.33
C ALA A 74 -0.06 5.43 1.77
N GLN A 75 1.12 5.65 2.36
CA GLN A 75 1.22 6.24 3.69
C GLN A 75 0.87 7.73 3.64
N ILE A 76 0.47 8.33 4.77
CA ILE A 76 0.21 9.77 4.89
C ILE A 76 1.51 10.50 4.50
N PRO A 77 1.47 11.52 3.61
CA PRO A 77 0.29 12.22 3.07
C PRO A 77 -0.30 11.63 1.77
N PHE A 78 0.31 10.59 1.21
CA PHE A 78 -0.05 10.01 -0.09
C PHE A 78 -1.17 8.95 -0.02
N SER A 79 -1.99 8.92 1.03
CA SER A 79 -3.02 7.90 1.22
C SER A 79 -4.23 8.03 0.29
N SER A 80 -4.48 9.21 -0.26
CA SER A 80 -5.68 9.56 -1.03
C SER A 80 -5.88 8.72 -2.29
N TRP A 81 -4.80 8.21 -2.90
CA TRP A 81 -4.91 7.50 -4.17
C TRP A 81 -5.46 6.08 -4.02
N LEU A 82 -5.29 5.45 -2.87
CA LEU A 82 -5.68 4.06 -2.67
C LEU A 82 -7.22 3.90 -2.64
N PRO A 83 -8.00 4.69 -1.86
CA PRO A 83 -9.46 4.62 -1.94
C PRO A 83 -10.02 5.02 -3.31
N ALA A 84 -9.39 5.99 -3.99
CA ALA A 84 -9.80 6.42 -5.32
C ALA A 84 -9.63 5.32 -6.39
N ALA A 85 -8.61 4.47 -6.25
CA ALA A 85 -8.33 3.37 -7.17
C ALA A 85 -9.43 2.29 -7.22
N MET A 86 -10.36 2.27 -6.25
CA MET A 86 -11.48 1.32 -6.20
C MET A 86 -12.54 1.52 -7.29
N ALA A 87 -12.35 2.49 -8.19
CA ALA A 87 -13.07 2.57 -9.45
C ALA A 87 -12.75 1.40 -10.42
N ALA A 88 -11.65 0.68 -10.18
CA ALA A 88 -11.24 -0.49 -10.95
C ALA A 88 -12.18 -1.70 -10.76
N PRO A 89 -12.19 -2.66 -11.70
CA PRO A 89 -12.94 -3.91 -11.54
C PRO A 89 -12.43 -4.70 -10.32
N THR A 90 -13.32 -5.49 -9.71
CA THR A 90 -13.05 -6.26 -8.47
C THR A 90 -11.82 -7.19 -8.54
N PRO A 91 -11.56 -7.95 -9.63
CA PRO A 91 -10.35 -8.76 -9.72
C PRO A 91 -9.07 -7.93 -9.87
N VAL A 92 -9.15 -6.73 -10.46
CA VAL A 92 -8.00 -5.82 -10.49
C VAL A 92 -7.74 -5.29 -9.09
N SER A 93 -8.79 -4.93 -8.34
CA SER A 93 -8.61 -4.48 -6.97
C SER A 93 -8.04 -5.57 -6.06
N SER A 94 -8.44 -6.84 -6.25
CA SER A 94 -7.84 -7.95 -5.50
C SER A 94 -6.35 -8.04 -5.80
N LEU A 95 -5.92 -8.02 -7.06
CA LEU A 95 -4.51 -8.11 -7.42
C LEU A 95 -3.71 -6.90 -6.91
N VAL A 96 -4.13 -5.69 -7.27
CA VAL A 96 -3.35 -4.45 -7.05
C VAL A 96 -3.23 -4.11 -5.56
N HIS A 97 -4.29 -4.30 -4.79
CA HIS A 97 -4.33 -3.86 -3.40
C HIS A 97 -3.95 -4.95 -2.38
N SER A 98 -4.01 -6.23 -2.76
CA SER A 98 -3.56 -7.30 -1.86
C SER A 98 -2.09 -7.67 -2.03
N SER A 99 -1.59 -7.75 -3.27
CA SER A 99 -0.40 -8.57 -3.54
C SER A 99 0.75 -7.85 -4.24
N THR A 100 0.49 -6.84 -5.09
CA THR A 100 1.53 -6.32 -5.98
C THR A 100 1.97 -4.88 -5.72
N LEU A 101 1.08 -3.89 -5.84
CA LEU A 101 1.51 -2.49 -5.89
C LEU A 101 1.87 -1.97 -4.50
N VAL A 102 0.98 -2.20 -3.53
CA VAL A 102 1.10 -1.59 -2.21
C VAL A 102 2.12 -2.32 -1.33
N THR A 103 2.27 -3.62 -1.52
CA THR A 103 3.28 -4.47 -0.88
C THR A 103 4.69 -4.21 -1.40
N ALA A 104 4.85 -3.78 -2.66
CA ALA A 104 6.16 -3.46 -3.23
C ALA A 104 6.89 -2.33 -2.46
N GLY A 105 6.14 -1.33 -1.96
CA GLY A 105 6.72 -0.27 -1.12
C GLY A 105 7.27 -0.81 0.20
N VAL A 106 6.52 -1.68 0.87
CA VAL A 106 6.96 -2.33 2.12
C VAL A 106 8.15 -3.24 1.86
N TYR A 107 8.09 -4.06 0.80
CA TYR A 107 9.18 -4.97 0.43
C TYR A 107 10.49 -4.24 0.12
N LEU A 108 10.42 -3.10 -0.56
CA LEU A 108 11.58 -2.26 -0.82
C LEU A 108 12.23 -1.81 0.50
N LEU A 109 11.45 -1.40 1.50
CA LEU A 109 12.01 -1.04 2.81
C LEU A 109 12.56 -2.23 3.59
N ILE A 110 11.96 -3.43 3.45
CA ILE A 110 12.53 -4.66 4.03
C ILE A 110 13.94 -4.90 3.48
N ARG A 111 14.16 -4.66 2.17
CA ARG A 111 15.49 -4.80 1.57
C ARG A 111 16.50 -3.76 2.07
N PHE A 112 16.05 -2.54 2.36
CA PHE A 112 16.90 -1.45 2.86
C PHE A 112 16.90 -1.29 4.39
N HIS A 113 16.39 -2.27 5.14
CA HIS A 113 16.16 -2.11 6.59
C HIS A 113 17.40 -1.73 7.41
N HIS A 114 18.59 -2.24 7.03
CA HIS A 114 19.84 -1.91 7.71
C HIS A 114 20.26 -0.43 7.54
N CYS A 115 19.78 0.23 6.48
CA CYS A 115 20.17 1.59 6.10
C CYS A 115 19.55 2.68 7.00
N PHE A 116 18.47 2.39 7.72
CA PHE A 116 17.74 3.45 8.43
C PHE A 116 18.53 4.00 9.62
N SER A 117 18.57 5.33 9.69
CA SER A 117 19.04 6.07 10.86
C SER A 117 17.94 6.15 11.92
N SER A 118 18.32 6.42 13.17
CA SER A 118 17.38 6.57 14.28
C SER A 118 16.31 7.64 14.03
N SER A 119 16.69 8.77 13.43
CA SER A 119 15.75 9.86 13.09
C SER A 119 14.69 9.41 12.09
N VAL A 120 15.09 8.69 11.04
CA VAL A 120 14.17 8.15 10.02
C VAL A 120 13.22 7.12 10.63
N ILE A 121 13.72 6.27 11.53
CA ILE A 121 12.90 5.29 12.25
C ILE A 121 11.80 5.98 13.06
N TYR A 122 12.14 6.99 13.87
CA TYR A 122 11.13 7.68 14.69
C TYR A 122 10.06 8.38 13.86
N ILE A 123 10.47 9.08 12.80
CA ILE A 123 9.54 9.78 11.90
C ILE A 123 8.66 8.76 11.15
N GLY A 124 9.26 7.69 10.63
CA GLY A 124 8.53 6.65 9.91
C GLY A 124 7.52 5.93 10.80
N LEU A 125 7.89 5.64 12.05
CA LEU A 125 7.00 5.04 13.03
C LEU A 125 5.81 5.95 13.32
N LEU A 126 6.04 7.24 13.57
CA LEU A 126 4.96 8.21 13.79
C LEU A 126 3.98 8.25 12.60
N ILE A 127 4.50 8.35 11.37
CA ILE A 127 3.67 8.38 10.16
C ILE A 127 2.86 7.08 10.05
N SER A 128 3.47 5.92 10.28
CA SER A 128 2.81 4.62 10.18
C SER A 128 1.70 4.41 11.22
N CYS A 129 1.87 4.95 12.43
CA CYS A 129 0.82 4.92 13.45
C CYS A 129 -0.35 5.85 13.07
N LEU A 130 -0.04 7.04 12.54
CA LEU A 130 -1.07 7.97 12.08
C LEU A 130 -1.85 7.40 10.88
N THR A 131 -1.20 6.69 9.96
CA THR A 131 -1.88 6.06 8.83
C THR A 131 -2.81 4.95 9.29
N MET A 132 -2.36 4.10 10.21
CA MET A 132 -3.17 3.05 10.80
C MET A 132 -4.44 3.62 11.44
N PHE A 133 -4.28 4.68 12.24
CA PHE A 133 -5.38 5.34 12.93
C PHE A 133 -6.36 6.01 11.98
N MET A 134 -5.86 6.80 11.02
CA MET A 134 -6.67 7.48 10.01
C MET A 134 -7.48 6.50 9.17
N ALA A 135 -6.84 5.43 8.71
CA ALA A 135 -7.49 4.41 7.89
C ALA A 135 -8.54 3.62 8.69
N GLY A 136 -8.25 3.29 9.95
CA GLY A 136 -9.18 2.62 10.84
C GLY A 136 -10.43 3.45 11.11
N LEU A 137 -10.27 4.73 11.44
CA LEU A 137 -11.41 5.64 11.61
C LEU A 137 -12.19 5.83 10.31
N GLY A 138 -11.50 6.04 9.18
CA GLY A 138 -12.14 6.23 7.88
C GLY A 138 -12.97 5.03 7.44
N ALA A 139 -12.50 3.81 7.73
CA ALA A 139 -13.22 2.58 7.37
C ALA A 139 -14.58 2.47 8.06
N ASN A 140 -14.73 3.00 9.27
CA ASN A 140 -15.98 2.93 10.04
C ASN A 140 -17.07 3.88 9.51
N TYR A 141 -16.67 4.93 8.77
CA TYR A 141 -17.60 5.94 8.23
C TYR A 141 -17.89 5.76 6.74
N GLU A 142 -17.24 4.80 6.06
CA GLU A 142 -17.52 4.50 4.66
C GLU A 142 -18.66 3.48 4.52
N PHE A 143 -19.45 3.64 3.46
CA PHE A 143 -20.58 2.74 3.16
C PHE A 143 -20.34 1.83 1.96
N ASP A 144 -19.35 2.14 1.12
CA ASP A 144 -18.98 1.31 -0.04
C ASP A 144 -18.10 0.13 0.40
N LEU A 145 -18.57 -1.09 0.12
CA LEU A 145 -17.89 -2.32 0.55
C LEU A 145 -16.43 -2.41 0.06
N LYS A 146 -16.15 -2.02 -1.19
CA LYS A 146 -14.76 -2.00 -1.70
C LYS A 146 -13.87 -1.00 -0.99
N LYS A 147 -14.39 0.18 -0.64
CA LYS A 147 -13.61 1.23 0.04
C LYS A 147 -13.30 0.84 1.48
N ILE A 148 -14.21 0.16 2.17
CA ILE A 148 -13.93 -0.39 3.52
C ILE A 148 -12.80 -1.43 3.43
N ILE A 149 -12.83 -2.33 2.45
CA ILE A 149 -11.73 -3.28 2.26
C ILE A 149 -10.44 -2.54 1.91
N ALA A 150 -10.50 -1.48 1.09
CA ALA A 150 -9.36 -0.61 0.77
C ALA A 150 -8.74 0.03 2.03
N LEU A 151 -9.54 0.68 2.87
CA LEU A 151 -9.08 1.35 4.08
C LEU A 151 -8.55 0.35 5.11
N SER A 152 -9.15 -0.85 5.19
CA SER A 152 -8.59 -1.92 5.99
C SER A 152 -7.33 -2.57 5.41
N THR A 153 -6.98 -2.38 4.12
CA THR A 153 -5.62 -2.67 3.63
C THR A 153 -4.64 -1.59 4.06
N LEU A 154 -5.05 -0.33 3.98
CA LEU A 154 -4.22 0.81 4.38
C LEU A 154 -3.84 0.76 5.86
N SER A 155 -4.76 0.37 6.74
CA SER A 155 -4.46 0.19 8.16
C SER A 155 -3.46 -0.93 8.43
N GLN A 156 -3.60 -2.06 7.72
CA GLN A 156 -2.69 -3.20 7.83
C GLN A 156 -1.30 -2.90 7.27
N LEU A 157 -1.21 -2.08 6.23
CA LEU A 157 0.06 -1.59 5.72
C LEU A 157 0.72 -0.62 6.71
N GLY A 158 -0.05 0.26 7.35
CA GLY A 158 0.45 1.06 8.48
C GLY A 158 1.06 0.19 9.59
N LEU A 159 0.42 -0.94 9.91
CA LEU A 159 0.94 -1.92 10.88
C LEU A 159 2.21 -2.62 10.40
N MET A 160 2.28 -3.04 9.14
CA MET A 160 3.52 -3.63 8.60
C MET A 160 4.69 -2.65 8.64
N MET A 161 4.41 -1.38 8.36
CA MET A 161 5.40 -0.31 8.38
C MET A 161 5.87 0.00 9.80
N SER A 162 4.98 0.01 10.79
CA SER A 162 5.36 0.23 12.18
C SER A 162 6.26 -0.90 12.71
N ILE A 163 5.94 -2.16 12.41
CA ILE A 163 6.78 -3.33 12.74
C ILE A 163 8.18 -3.19 12.11
N LEU A 164 8.23 -2.79 10.83
CA LEU A 164 9.49 -2.62 10.12
C LEU A 164 10.37 -1.54 10.76
N PHE A 165 9.79 -0.41 11.16
CA PHE A 165 10.53 0.66 11.86
C PHE A 165 10.92 0.29 13.30
N LEU A 166 10.18 -0.62 13.96
CA LEU A 166 10.61 -1.19 15.25
C LEU A 166 11.83 -2.12 15.12
N GLY A 167 12.16 -2.57 13.91
CA GLY A 167 13.35 -3.36 13.60
C GLY A 167 13.08 -4.82 13.19
N ASP A 168 11.84 -5.29 13.37
CA ASP A 168 11.47 -6.70 13.13
C ASP A 168 11.06 -6.96 11.67
N TYR A 169 12.03 -6.89 10.75
CA TYR A 169 11.79 -7.06 9.31
C TYR A 169 11.21 -8.44 8.93
N LEU A 170 11.56 -9.51 9.65
CA LEU A 170 11.02 -10.86 9.41
C LEU A 170 9.52 -10.94 9.76
N LEU A 171 9.11 -10.30 10.87
CA LEU A 171 7.72 -10.24 11.28
C LEU A 171 6.90 -9.43 10.27
N ALA A 172 7.44 -8.29 9.81
CA ALA A 172 6.81 -7.49 8.76
C ALA A 172 6.63 -8.29 7.46
N PHE A 173 7.64 -9.08 7.06
CA PHE A 173 7.56 -9.95 5.88
C PHE A 173 6.51 -11.06 6.03
N TYR A 174 6.48 -11.72 7.19
CA TYR A 174 5.47 -12.73 7.48
C TYR A 174 4.05 -12.15 7.41
N HIS A 175 3.84 -10.99 8.04
CA HIS A 175 2.55 -10.30 8.03
C HIS A 175 2.15 -9.86 6.60
N LEU A 176 3.10 -9.44 5.77
CA LEU A 176 2.86 -9.12 4.37
C LEU A 176 2.31 -10.31 3.58
N LEU A 177 2.88 -11.50 3.78
CA LEU A 177 2.43 -12.73 3.11
C LEU A 177 1.01 -13.14 3.54
N THR A 178 0.73 -13.14 4.85
CA THR A 178 -0.61 -13.49 5.34
C THR A 178 -1.65 -12.48 4.89
N HIS A 179 -1.34 -11.19 4.94
CA HIS A 179 -2.20 -10.13 4.43
C HIS A 179 -2.53 -10.30 2.95
N ALA A 180 -1.55 -10.63 2.10
CA ALA A 180 -1.78 -10.82 0.67
C ALA A 180 -2.82 -11.93 0.41
N LEU A 181 -2.71 -13.06 1.12
CA LEU A 181 -3.65 -14.17 1.01
C LEU A 181 -5.05 -13.79 1.50
N PHE A 182 -5.17 -13.26 2.72
CA PHE A 182 -6.47 -12.94 3.30
C PHE A 182 -7.18 -11.80 2.57
N LYS A 183 -6.46 -10.77 2.13
CA LYS A 183 -7.07 -9.66 1.39
C LYS A 183 -7.47 -10.05 -0.03
N ALA A 184 -6.70 -10.89 -0.70
CA ALA A 184 -7.10 -11.41 -2.01
C ALA A 184 -8.44 -12.16 -1.89
N LEU A 185 -8.58 -13.01 -0.87
CA LEU A 185 -9.82 -13.73 -0.59
C LEU A 185 -10.98 -12.77 -0.30
N LEU A 186 -10.79 -11.77 0.58
CA LEU A 186 -11.82 -10.78 0.90
C LEU A 186 -12.30 -10.00 -0.33
N PHE A 187 -11.39 -9.56 -1.21
CA PHE A 187 -11.78 -8.84 -2.44
C PHE A 187 -12.52 -9.73 -3.44
N LEU A 188 -12.20 -11.03 -3.50
CA LEU A 188 -12.89 -11.99 -4.37
C LEU A 188 -14.30 -12.30 -3.82
N CYS A 189 -14.44 -12.56 -2.52
CA CYS A 189 -15.74 -12.74 -1.88
C CYS A 189 -16.64 -11.49 -2.03
N ALA A 190 -16.07 -10.31 -1.80
CA ALA A 190 -16.71 -9.03 -2.08
C ALA A 190 -17.16 -8.91 -3.53
N GLY A 191 -16.33 -9.35 -4.48
CA GLY A 191 -16.65 -9.38 -5.89
C GLY A 191 -17.87 -10.24 -6.21
N ASN A 192 -17.96 -11.43 -5.61
CA ASN A 192 -19.11 -12.32 -5.76
C ASN A 192 -20.40 -11.69 -5.19
N ILE A 193 -20.32 -11.07 -4.00
CA ILE A 193 -21.46 -10.37 -3.39
C ILE A 193 -21.96 -9.23 -4.29
N ILE A 194 -21.04 -8.39 -4.79
CA ILE A 194 -21.38 -7.25 -5.65
C ILE A 194 -22.01 -7.72 -6.97
N HIS A 195 -21.46 -8.78 -7.56
CA HIS A 195 -21.97 -9.33 -8.82
C HIS A 195 -23.40 -9.86 -8.66
N ASN A 196 -23.67 -10.62 -7.59
CA ASN A 196 -24.98 -11.22 -7.36
C ASN A 196 -26.05 -10.21 -6.92
N LEU A 197 -25.65 -9.05 -6.41
CA LEU A 197 -26.53 -7.93 -6.07
C LEU A 197 -26.61 -6.87 -7.19
N ASN A 198 -26.49 -7.27 -8.46
CA ASN A 198 -26.61 -6.39 -9.62
C ASN A 198 -25.69 -5.15 -9.58
N ASN A 199 -24.44 -5.32 -9.15
CA ASN A 199 -23.43 -4.28 -9.01
C ASN A 199 -23.68 -3.23 -7.91
N CYS A 200 -24.61 -3.48 -6.97
CA CYS A 200 -24.75 -2.65 -5.77
C CYS A 200 -23.53 -2.83 -4.85
N GLN A 201 -22.90 -1.72 -4.44
CA GLN A 201 -21.71 -1.72 -3.57
C GLN A 201 -21.97 -1.19 -2.16
N ASP A 202 -23.13 -0.55 -1.96
CA ASP A 202 -23.48 0.18 -0.75
C ASP A 202 -24.06 -0.79 0.29
N ILE A 203 -23.38 -0.92 1.44
CA ILE A 203 -23.64 -1.98 2.44
C ILE A 203 -25.03 -1.85 3.07
N ARG A 204 -25.60 -0.65 3.08
CA ARG A 204 -26.94 -0.40 3.65
C ARG A 204 -28.05 -1.19 2.93
N TYR A 205 -27.82 -1.58 1.67
CA TYR A 205 -28.74 -2.40 0.90
C TYR A 205 -28.38 -3.90 0.92
N MET A 206 -27.32 -4.29 1.64
CA MET A 206 -26.83 -5.67 1.72
C MET A 206 -27.34 -6.35 3.00
N GLY A 207 -28.56 -6.89 2.95
CA GLY A 207 -29.16 -7.67 4.05
C GLY A 207 -29.14 -9.18 3.81
N ASN A 208 -29.20 -9.97 4.89
CA ASN A 208 -29.42 -11.43 4.88
C ASN A 208 -28.52 -12.27 3.95
N LEU A 209 -27.26 -11.84 3.76
CA LEU A 209 -26.30 -12.55 2.90
C LEU A 209 -25.98 -13.98 3.37
N ILE A 210 -26.03 -14.24 4.67
CA ILE A 210 -25.73 -15.57 5.25
C ILE A 210 -26.67 -16.64 4.69
N ASN A 211 -27.96 -16.32 4.51
CA ASN A 211 -28.94 -17.27 3.99
C ASN A 211 -28.88 -17.41 2.46
N LEU A 212 -28.48 -16.35 1.76
CA LEU A 212 -28.44 -16.30 0.30
C LEU A 212 -27.17 -16.92 -0.28
N MET A 213 -26.03 -16.72 0.38
CA MET A 213 -24.71 -17.13 -0.10
C MET A 213 -23.85 -17.67 1.04
N PRO A 214 -24.17 -18.89 1.55
CA PRO A 214 -23.47 -19.45 2.70
C PRO A 214 -21.97 -19.62 2.42
N LEU A 215 -21.60 -20.17 1.25
CA LEU A 215 -20.20 -20.40 0.87
C LEU A 215 -19.31 -19.14 0.92
N THR A 216 -19.86 -17.96 0.66
CA THR A 216 -19.09 -16.70 0.71
C THR A 216 -19.04 -16.07 2.09
N CYS A 217 -20.00 -16.40 2.96
CA CYS A 217 -20.18 -15.80 4.27
C CYS A 217 -19.70 -16.69 5.42
N THR A 218 -19.55 -18.00 5.20
CA THR A 218 -18.97 -18.99 6.13
C THR A 218 -17.48 -19.14 5.87
#